data_AF-A0A9W7TZ24-F1
#
_entry.id   AF-A0A9W7TZ24-F1
#
_cell.length_a   1.000
_cell.length_b   1.000
_cell.length_c   1.000
_cell.angle_alpha   90.00
_cell.angle_beta   90.00
_cell.angle_gamma   90.00
#
_symmetry.space_group_name_H-M   'P 1'
#
loop_
_entity.id
_entity.type
_entity.pdbx_description
1 polymer ?
#
loop_
_entity_poly.entity_id
_entity_poly.type
_entity_poly.pdbx_seq_one_letter_code
_entity_poly.pdbx_strand_id
1 'polypeptide(L)'
;MLDRATLTAPAAGVAVFDDPNDWIGRPVTQGERIMIVANPADVELEIRLPVGDAIPLDERAEVAFFLNVAPDAPMRATLHSGSYRAQTMPDGVVAYKLKAGFDGAGEGQGGTPRLGFKGTAKVYGETAPLALWILRRPIATARQWLTF
;
A
#
# COMPACT_ATOMS: atom_id res chain seq x y z
N MET A 1 -3.96 45.11 -7.68
CA MET A 1 -4.60 44.21 -6.67
C MET A 1 -5.23 42.97 -7.34
N LEU A 2 -4.55 42.34 -8.32
CA LEU A 2 -5.06 41.14 -9.02
C LEU A 2 -4.27 39.85 -8.70
N ASP A 3 -3.24 39.95 -7.85
CA ASP A 3 -2.32 38.84 -7.57
C ASP A 3 -2.87 37.79 -6.60
N ARG A 4 -4.16 37.88 -6.23
CA ARG A 4 -4.81 37.05 -5.21
C ARG A 4 -5.62 35.88 -5.78
N ALA A 5 -5.66 35.74 -7.11
CA ALA A 5 -6.52 34.76 -7.79
C ALA A 5 -5.73 33.71 -8.61
N THR A 6 -4.40 33.70 -8.55
CA THR A 6 -3.58 32.67 -9.21
C THR A 6 -2.99 31.76 -8.14
N LEU A 7 -3.56 30.57 -7.99
CA LEU A 7 -2.99 29.52 -7.16
C LEU A 7 -1.99 28.71 -8.00
N THR A 8 -0.76 28.58 -7.52
CA THR A 8 0.26 27.72 -8.13
C THR A 8 0.48 26.48 -7.28
N ALA A 9 0.89 25.38 -7.91
CA ALA A 9 1.22 24.17 -7.19
C ALA A 9 2.50 24.38 -6.36
N PRO A 10 2.51 23.99 -5.07
CA PRO A 10 3.70 24.15 -4.22
C PRO A 10 4.84 23.17 -4.58
N ALA A 11 4.53 22.11 -5.34
CA ALA A 11 5.49 21.08 -5.73
C ALA A 11 5.19 20.59 -7.16
N ALA A 12 6.23 20.07 -7.82
CA ALA A 12 6.07 19.38 -9.10
C ALA A 12 5.28 18.08 -8.90
N GLY A 13 4.35 17.80 -9.82
CA GLY A 13 3.53 16.60 -9.76
C GLY A 13 2.41 16.61 -10.79
N VAL A 14 1.50 15.66 -10.64
CA VAL A 14 0.32 15.49 -11.48
C VAL A 14 -0.91 15.95 -10.70
N ALA A 15 -1.68 16.86 -11.27
CA ALA A 15 -2.96 17.29 -10.74
C ALA A 15 -4.00 16.17 -10.85
N VAL A 16 -4.57 15.76 -9.71
CA VAL A 16 -5.66 14.79 -9.60
C VAL A 16 -6.93 15.54 -9.22
N PHE A 17 -7.94 15.42 -10.08
CA PHE A 17 -9.29 15.96 -9.92
C PHE A 17 -10.26 15.04 -10.67
N ASP A 18 -11.55 15.11 -10.34
CA ASP A 18 -12.58 14.28 -10.97
C ASP A 18 -12.93 14.79 -12.38
N ASP A 19 -13.49 16.00 -12.51
CA ASP A 19 -13.83 16.65 -13.79
C ASP A 19 -13.37 18.13 -13.79
N PRO A 20 -12.67 18.63 -14.82
CA PRO A 20 -12.34 20.04 -14.94
C PRO A 20 -13.57 20.97 -14.92
N ASN A 21 -14.70 20.51 -15.47
CA ASN A 21 -15.91 21.31 -15.64
C ASN A 21 -16.61 21.62 -14.32
N ASP A 22 -16.46 20.74 -13.32
CA ASP A 22 -17.05 20.93 -11.99
C ASP A 22 -16.47 22.15 -11.24
N TRP A 23 -15.31 22.62 -11.68
CA TRP A 23 -14.62 23.77 -11.09
C TRP A 23 -14.92 25.09 -11.79
N ILE A 24 -15.56 25.06 -12.97
CA ILE A 24 -15.85 26.27 -13.73
C ILE A 24 -17.00 27.02 -13.06
N GLY A 25 -16.70 28.20 -12.50
CA GLY A 25 -17.70 29.06 -11.87
C GLY A 25 -18.18 28.59 -10.49
N ARG A 26 -17.62 27.51 -9.96
CA ARG A 26 -17.93 27.03 -8.61
C ARG A 26 -17.30 27.97 -7.56
N PRO A 27 -18.09 28.56 -6.65
CA PRO A 27 -17.53 29.35 -5.56
C PRO A 27 -16.76 28.43 -4.59
N VAL A 28 -15.57 28.87 -4.18
CA VAL A 28 -14.71 28.13 -3.24
C VAL A 28 -14.51 28.94 -1.96
N THR A 29 -14.43 28.24 -0.83
CA THR A 29 -14.21 28.88 0.48
C THR A 29 -12.74 28.80 0.89
N GLN A 30 -12.29 29.72 1.74
CA GLN A 30 -10.95 29.64 2.32
C GLN A 30 -10.76 28.29 3.04
N GLY A 31 -9.70 27.57 2.69
CA GLY A 31 -9.39 26.25 3.24
C GLY A 31 -10.08 25.08 2.52
N GLU A 32 -10.91 25.34 1.51
CA GLU A 32 -11.47 24.26 0.68
C GLU A 32 -10.37 23.59 -0.15
N ARG A 33 -10.39 22.25 -0.17
CA ARG A 33 -9.45 21.46 -0.98
C ARG A 33 -9.91 21.48 -2.43
N ILE A 34 -9.25 22.30 -3.25
CA ILE A 34 -9.56 22.42 -4.68
C ILE A 34 -8.97 21.26 -5.49
N MET A 35 -7.69 20.97 -5.28
CA MET A 35 -6.96 20.00 -6.09
C MET A 35 -5.92 19.25 -5.27
N ILE A 36 -5.60 18.04 -5.70
CA ILE A 36 -4.55 17.21 -5.13
C ILE A 36 -3.43 17.13 -6.14
N VAL A 37 -2.20 17.44 -5.72
CA VAL A 37 -1.01 17.24 -6.56
C VAL A 37 -0.32 15.98 -6.06
N ALA A 38 -0.23 14.96 -6.91
CA ALA A 38 0.47 13.71 -6.62
C ALA A 38 1.86 13.73 -7.25
N ASN A 39 2.89 13.30 -6.51
CA ASN A 39 4.24 13.18 -7.05
C ASN A 39 4.40 11.81 -7.75
N PRO A 40 4.57 11.73 -9.08
CA PRO A 40 4.72 10.47 -9.79
C PRO A 40 6.09 9.79 -9.57
N ALA A 41 7.07 10.52 -9.01
CA ALA A 41 8.39 9.98 -8.72
C ALA A 41 8.45 9.24 -7.38
N ASP A 42 7.48 9.50 -6.49
CA ASP A 42 7.41 8.91 -5.16
C ASP A 42 6.17 8.00 -5.09
N VAL A 43 6.38 6.73 -5.46
CA VAL A 43 5.32 5.73 -5.54
C VAL A 43 5.53 4.69 -4.45
N GLU A 44 4.56 4.59 -3.55
CA GLU A 44 4.49 3.53 -2.54
C GLU A 44 3.46 2.48 -2.93
N LEU A 45 3.73 1.24 -2.56
CA LEU A 45 2.78 0.14 -2.66
C LEU A 45 1.98 0.02 -1.37
N GLU A 46 0.66 0.27 -1.45
CA GLU A 46 -0.28 -0.06 -0.37
C GLU A 46 -0.73 -1.52 -0.51
N ILE A 47 -0.47 -2.32 0.52
CA ILE A 47 -0.89 -3.73 0.60
C ILE A 47 -1.91 -3.86 1.71
N ARG A 48 -3.00 -4.58 1.42
CA ARG A 48 -4.07 -4.85 2.37
C ARG A 48 -3.95 -6.31 2.80
N LEU A 49 -3.49 -6.53 4.03
CA LEU A 49 -3.32 -7.87 4.58
C LEU A 49 -4.51 -8.23 5.48
N PRO A 50 -5.36 -9.21 5.12
CA PRO A 50 -6.45 -9.66 5.99
C PRO A 50 -5.93 -10.08 7.37
N VAL A 51 -6.67 -9.77 8.43
CA VAL A 51 -6.26 -10.11 9.81
C VAL A 51 -6.04 -11.62 9.99
N GLY A 52 -6.80 -12.46 9.27
CA GLY A 52 -6.64 -13.92 9.32
C GLY A 52 -5.32 -14.45 8.76
N ASP A 53 -4.70 -13.69 7.85
CA ASP A 53 -3.42 -14.04 7.21
C ASP A 53 -2.25 -13.24 7.80
N ALA A 54 -2.51 -12.47 8.86
CA ALA A 54 -1.49 -11.70 9.55
C ALA A 54 -0.48 -12.62 10.24
N ILE A 55 0.75 -12.61 9.73
CA ILE A 55 1.91 -13.23 10.35
C ILE A 55 2.80 -12.13 10.95
N PRO A 56 3.67 -12.43 11.92
CA PRO A 56 4.74 -11.52 12.28
C PRO A 56 5.59 -11.25 11.02
N LEU A 57 5.56 -10.00 10.56
CA LEU A 57 6.29 -9.52 9.39
C LEU A 57 7.47 -8.68 9.87
N ASP A 58 8.64 -8.93 9.30
CA ASP A 58 9.80 -8.06 9.50
C ASP A 58 9.55 -6.72 8.79
N GLU A 59 9.99 -5.62 9.40
CA GLU A 59 9.91 -4.28 8.83
C GLU A 59 10.70 -4.14 7.52
N ARG A 60 11.56 -5.11 7.16
CA ARG A 60 12.26 -5.19 5.86
C ARG A 60 11.91 -6.44 5.05
N ALA A 61 10.71 -6.98 5.24
CA ALA A 61 10.24 -8.12 4.47
C ALA A 61 10.25 -7.85 2.97
N GLU A 62 10.71 -8.83 2.18
CA GLU A 62 10.64 -8.78 0.73
C GLU A 62 9.19 -8.95 0.27
N VAL A 63 8.75 -8.07 -0.63
CA VAL A 63 7.44 -8.08 -1.25
C VAL A 63 7.60 -8.26 -2.76
N ALA A 64 6.90 -9.24 -3.31
CA ALA A 64 6.72 -9.37 -4.76
C ALA A 64 5.34 -8.86 -5.17
N PHE A 65 5.29 -7.79 -5.95
CA PHE A 65 4.07 -7.21 -6.47
C PHE A 65 3.84 -7.63 -7.92
N PHE A 66 2.69 -8.24 -8.18
CA PHE A 66 2.25 -8.69 -9.50
C PHE A 66 1.17 -7.75 -10.00
N LEU A 67 1.44 -7.01 -11.08
CA LEU A 67 0.45 -6.11 -11.66
C LEU A 67 -0.63 -6.91 -12.40
N ASN A 68 -1.90 -6.50 -12.28
CA ASN A 68 -2.98 -7.13 -13.04
C ASN A 68 -2.81 -7.00 -14.56
N VAL A 69 -2.14 -5.93 -15.00
CA VAL A 69 -1.89 -5.64 -16.42
C VAL A 69 -0.68 -6.38 -16.98
N ALA A 70 0.25 -6.83 -16.12
CA ALA A 70 1.51 -7.48 -16.49
C ALA A 70 1.92 -8.48 -15.39
N PRO A 71 1.27 -9.65 -15.32
CA PRO A 71 1.56 -10.65 -14.30
C PRO A 71 2.91 -11.37 -14.52
N ASP A 72 3.48 -11.25 -15.72
CA ASP A 72 4.75 -11.83 -16.14
C ASP A 72 5.99 -11.09 -15.61
N ALA A 73 5.81 -9.84 -15.14
CA ALA A 73 6.88 -9.01 -14.62
C ALA A 73 6.62 -8.63 -13.15
N PRO A 74 6.97 -9.50 -12.17
CA PRO A 74 6.86 -9.15 -10.76
C PRO A 74 7.84 -8.03 -10.39
N MET A 75 7.32 -6.99 -9.74
CA MET A 75 8.13 -5.91 -9.19
C MET A 75 8.50 -6.23 -7.75
N ARG A 76 9.79 -6.14 -7.42
CA ARG A 76 10.26 -6.30 -6.05
C ARG A 76 10.10 -4.98 -5.29
N ALA A 77 9.62 -5.09 -4.06
CA ALA A 77 9.47 -3.99 -3.13
C ALA A 77 9.91 -4.47 -1.75
N THR A 78 10.38 -3.54 -0.93
CA THR A 78 10.72 -3.80 0.46
C THR A 78 9.64 -3.17 1.33
N LEU A 79 9.13 -3.95 2.29
CA LEU A 79 8.22 -3.40 3.28
C LEU A 79 8.93 -2.26 4.04
N HIS A 80 8.21 -1.18 4.34
CA HIS A 80 8.74 -0.06 5.13
C HIS A 80 7.95 0.16 6.40
N SER A 81 6.62 0.01 6.34
CA SER A 81 5.79 0.17 7.52
C SER A 81 4.51 -0.65 7.44
N GLY A 82 4.10 -1.20 8.58
CA GLY A 82 2.79 -1.80 8.78
C GLY A 82 1.96 -0.97 9.74
N SER A 83 0.71 -0.68 9.39
CA SER A 83 -0.23 -0.07 10.33
C SER A 83 -0.50 -1.05 11.46
N TYR A 84 -0.27 -0.62 12.71
CA TYR A 84 -0.48 -1.46 13.90
C TYR A 84 -1.95 -1.79 14.18
N ARG A 85 -2.88 -1.03 13.57
CA ARG A 85 -4.32 -1.20 13.74
C ARG A 85 -4.96 -1.69 12.46
N ALA A 86 -5.71 -2.79 12.56
CA ALA A 86 -6.54 -3.26 11.47
C ALA A 86 -7.71 -2.29 11.25
N GLN A 87 -8.02 -1.99 9.99
CA GLN A 87 -9.13 -1.12 9.61
C GLN A 87 -10.13 -1.92 8.78
N THR A 88 -11.42 -1.65 8.96
CA THR A 88 -12.45 -2.18 8.08
C THR A 88 -12.32 -1.47 6.74
N MET A 89 -12.01 -2.25 5.71
CA MET A 89 -11.92 -1.73 4.35
C MET A 89 -13.32 -1.50 3.76
N PRO A 90 -13.45 -0.74 2.66
CA PRO A 90 -14.75 -0.49 2.03
C PRO A 90 -15.48 -1.77 1.57
N ASP A 91 -14.76 -2.87 1.41
CA ASP A 91 -15.27 -4.21 1.08
C ASP A 91 -15.79 -5.00 2.30
N GLY A 92 -15.71 -4.42 3.51
CA GLY A 92 -16.13 -5.06 4.76
C GLY A 92 -15.08 -6.02 5.36
N VAL A 93 -13.93 -6.21 4.70
CA VAL A 93 -12.86 -7.06 5.21
C VAL A 93 -11.99 -6.28 6.19
N VAL A 94 -11.71 -6.87 7.35
CA VAL A 94 -10.79 -6.29 8.32
C VAL A 94 -9.36 -6.61 7.87
N ALA A 95 -8.59 -5.59 7.52
CA ALA A 95 -7.24 -5.74 6.99
C ALA A 95 -6.26 -4.74 7.62
N TYR A 96 -5.01 -5.15 7.77
CA TYR A 96 -3.88 -4.27 8.07
C TYR A 96 -3.41 -3.58 6.80
N LYS A 97 -3.14 -2.28 6.91
CA LYS A 97 -2.53 -1.49 5.83
C LYS A 97 -1.02 -1.55 5.96
N LEU A 98 -0.37 -2.19 5.00
CA LEU A 98 1.07 -2.27 4.89
C LEU A 98 1.53 -1.34 3.75
N LYS A 99 2.70 -0.72 3.92
CA LYS A 99 3.35 0.13 2.92
C LYS A 99 4.70 -0.47 2.57
N ALA A 100 4.95 -0.66 1.29
CA ALA A 100 6.23 -1.10 0.75
C ALA A 100 6.75 -0.08 -0.27
N GLY A 101 8.06 0.13 -0.31
CA GLY A 101 8.74 0.94 -1.31
C GLY A 101 9.36 0.06 -2.37
N PHE A 102 9.38 0.52 -3.62
CA PHE A 102 9.96 -0.24 -4.72
C PHE A 102 11.49 -0.09 -4.73
N ASP A 103 12.21 -1.20 -4.64
CA ASP A 103 13.67 -1.21 -4.75
C ASP A 103 14.05 -1.09 -6.22
N GLY A 104 14.57 0.06 -6.62
CA GLY A 104 14.96 0.30 -8.02
C GLY A 104 13.98 1.15 -8.82
N ALA A 105 13.40 2.19 -8.21
CA ALA A 105 12.77 3.30 -8.94
C ALA A 105 13.73 4.07 -9.89
N GLY A 106 14.98 3.62 -10.02
CA GLY A 106 15.95 4.04 -11.04
C GLY A 106 16.34 2.86 -11.93
N GLU A 107 16.05 3.01 -13.23
CA GLU A 107 16.82 2.42 -14.34
C GLU A 107 16.99 0.89 -14.33
N GLY A 108 15.94 0.16 -14.71
CA GLY A 108 16.12 -1.23 -15.15
C GLY A 108 14.83 -2.02 -15.19
N GLN A 109 14.25 -2.15 -16.39
CA GLN A 109 13.16 -3.06 -16.76
C GLN A 109 11.78 -2.69 -16.18
N GLY A 110 11.15 -1.65 -16.76
CA GLY A 110 9.68 -1.49 -16.69
C GLY A 110 9.14 -0.10 -16.36
N GLY A 111 10.00 0.86 -16.02
CA GLY A 111 9.59 2.21 -15.60
C GLY A 111 8.92 2.22 -14.23
N THR A 112 8.97 3.37 -13.54
CA THR A 112 8.24 3.56 -12.28
C THR A 112 6.77 3.19 -12.49
N PRO A 113 6.19 2.30 -11.65
CA PRO A 113 4.80 1.89 -11.82
C PRO A 113 3.92 3.13 -11.78
N ARG A 114 3.06 3.28 -12.79
CA ARG A 114 2.16 4.44 -12.86
C ARG A 114 1.22 4.42 -11.66
N LEU A 115 0.99 5.60 -11.11
CA LEU A 115 0.04 5.80 -10.02
C LEU A 115 -1.32 5.19 -10.41
N GLY A 116 -1.91 4.42 -9.49
CA GLY A 116 -3.24 3.82 -9.66
C GLY A 116 -3.25 2.40 -10.22
N PHE A 117 -2.10 1.79 -10.51
CA PHE A 117 -2.05 0.36 -10.81
C PHE A 117 -2.46 -0.51 -9.62
N LYS A 118 -3.18 -1.60 -9.93
CA LYS A 118 -3.70 -2.57 -8.98
C LYS A 118 -3.14 -3.95 -9.31
N GLY A 119 -2.99 -4.76 -8.29
CA GLY A 119 -2.35 -6.05 -8.39
C GLY A 119 -2.49 -6.87 -7.13
N THR A 120 -1.79 -8.00 -7.11
CA THR A 120 -1.65 -8.84 -5.92
C THR A 120 -0.22 -8.73 -5.40
N ALA A 121 -0.07 -8.56 -4.10
CA ALA A 121 1.23 -8.54 -3.45
C ALA A 121 1.42 -9.83 -2.65
N LYS A 122 2.60 -10.43 -2.78
CA LYS A 122 3.05 -11.56 -1.99
C LYS A 122 4.13 -11.06 -1.02
N VAL A 123 3.79 -11.06 0.26
CA VAL A 123 4.71 -10.66 1.33
C VAL A 123 5.41 -11.92 1.85
N TYR A 124 6.74 -11.93 1.84
CA TYR A 124 7.52 -13.03 2.39
C TYR A 124 7.83 -12.76 3.87
N GLY A 125 7.42 -13.67 4.75
CA GLY A 125 7.77 -13.63 6.16
C GLY A 125 9.12 -14.29 6.45
N GLU A 126 9.51 -14.27 7.72
CA GLU A 126 10.73 -14.95 8.19
C GLU A 126 10.67 -16.46 7.92
N THR A 127 11.82 -17.04 7.54
CA THR A 127 11.97 -18.48 7.37
C THR A 127 11.96 -19.17 8.73
N ALA A 128 10.82 -19.74 9.13
CA ALA A 128 10.73 -20.59 10.31
C ALA A 128 11.12 -22.05 9.96
N PRO A 129 11.84 -22.77 10.84
CA PRO A 129 12.12 -24.18 10.63
C PRO A 129 10.81 -24.98 10.59
N LEU A 130 10.68 -25.84 9.57
CA LEU A 130 9.46 -26.59 9.28
C LEU A 130 8.94 -27.39 10.50
N ALA A 131 9.87 -27.89 11.33
CA ALA A 131 9.56 -28.61 12.55
C ALA A 131 8.72 -27.78 13.53
N LEU A 132 9.07 -26.51 13.76
CA LEU A 132 8.30 -25.59 14.62
C LEU A 132 6.90 -25.31 14.04
N TRP A 133 6.79 -25.22 12.71
CA TRP A 133 5.51 -24.95 12.05
C TRP A 133 4.55 -26.15 12.09
N ILE A 134 5.06 -27.38 11.95
CA ILE A 134 4.26 -28.61 12.05
C ILE A 134 3.82 -28.84 13.50
N LEU A 135 4.72 -28.62 14.46
CA LEU A 135 4.46 -28.92 15.87
C LEU A 135 3.53 -27.90 16.56
N ARG A 136 3.28 -26.74 15.94
CA ARG A 136 2.40 -25.68 16.50
C ARG A 136 0.97 -26.15 16.78
N ARG A 137 0.39 -26.93 15.86
CA ARG A 137 -0.98 -27.45 16.00
C ARG A 137 -1.09 -28.54 17.07
N PRO A 138 -0.25 -29.60 17.08
CA PRO A 138 -0.34 -30.64 18.10
C PRO A 138 0.03 -30.13 19.50
N ILE A 139 0.99 -29.20 19.65
CA ILE A 139 1.29 -28.60 20.97
C ILE A 139 0.10 -27.80 21.50
N ALA A 140 -0.58 -27.04 20.65
CA ALA A 140 -1.77 -26.29 21.07
C ALA A 140 -2.89 -27.22 21.55
N THR A 141 -3.13 -28.33 20.83
CA THR A 141 -4.11 -29.35 21.24
C THR A 141 -3.69 -30.07 22.52
N ALA A 142 -2.41 -30.46 22.64
CA ALA A 142 -1.86 -31.10 23.83
C ALA A 142 -1.91 -30.19 25.07
N ARG A 143 -1.68 -28.87 24.89
CA ARG A 143 -1.81 -27.89 25.97
C ARG A 143 -3.25 -27.82 26.50
N GLN A 144 -4.23 -27.89 25.60
CA GLN A 144 -5.64 -27.89 25.96
C GLN A 144 -6.04 -29.15 26.75
N TRP A 145 -5.35 -30.27 26.54
CA TRP A 145 -5.54 -31.50 27.30
C TRP A 145 -4.89 -31.46 28.69
N LEU A 146 -3.79 -30.73 28.85
CA LEU A 146 -3.06 -30.62 30.13
C LEU A 146 -3.67 -29.60 31.11
N THR A 147 -4.68 -28.83 30.69
CA THR A 147 -5.40 -27.86 31.55
C THR A 147 -6.79 -28.38 31.96
N PHE A 148 -7.00 -29.70 31.95
CA PHE A 148 -8.15 -30.36 32.58
C PHE A 148 -7.78 -30.92 33.96
#